data_AF-Q7MC01-F1
#
_entry.id   AF-Q7MC01-F1
#
_cell.length_a   1.000
_cell.length_b   1.000
_cell.length_c   1.000
_cell.angle_alpha   90.00
_cell.angle_beta   90.00
_cell.angle_gamma   90.00
#
_symmetry.space_group_name_H-M   'P 1'
#
loop_
_entity.id
_entity.type
_entity.pdbx_description
1 polymer ?
#
loop_
_entity_poly.entity_id
_entity_poly.type
_entity_poly.pdbx_seq_one_letter_code
_entity_poly.pdbx_strand_id
1 'polypeptide(L)' 'MGIAFGKEGSGFVRLNLGCPVGTLDQALVRIKQALS' A
#
# COMPACT_ATOMS: atom_id res chain seq x y z
N MET A 1 -3.24 -8.26 1.08
CA MET A 1 -2.36 -8.72 2.17
C MET A 1 -1.23 -9.53 1.58
N GLY A 2 0.04 -9.22 1.91
CA GLY A 2 1.20 -9.91 1.34
C GLY A 2 1.22 -11.42 1.60
N ILE A 3 0.56 -11.89 2.66
CA ILE A 3 0.37 -13.32 2.96
C ILE A 3 -0.23 -14.13 1.79
N ALA A 4 -0.96 -13.47 0.88
CA ALA A 4 -1.47 -14.10 -0.34
C ALA A 4 -0.37 -14.59 -1.30
N PHE A 5 0.89 -14.16 -1.10
CA PHE A 5 2.06 -14.55 -1.89
C PHE A 5 2.97 -15.57 -1.17
N GLY A 6 2.55 -16.12 -0.03
CA GLY A 6 3.35 -17.04 0.78
C GLY A 6 3.52 -16.54 2.22
N LYS A 7 4.04 -17.42 3.09
CA LYS A 7 4.29 -17.09 4.51
C LYS A 7 5.27 -15.92 4.64
N GLU A 8 6.20 -15.83 3.70
CA GLU A 8 7.23 -14.81 3.57
C GLU A 8 6.63 -13.42 3.32
N GLY A 9 5.41 -13.33 2.79
CA GLY A 9 4.69 -12.08 2.59
C GLY A 9 3.95 -11.57 3.83
N SER A 10 4.00 -12.28 4.96
CA SER A 10 3.41 -11.82 6.22
C SER A 10 4.07 -10.52 6.69
N GLY A 11 3.27 -9.53 7.12
CA GLY A 11 3.76 -8.20 7.49
C GLY A 11 4.03 -7.26 6.29
N PHE A 12 3.95 -7.76 5.05
CA PHE A 12 4.12 -6.95 3.84
C PHE A 12 2.80 -6.68 3.12
N VAL A 13 2.80 -5.63 2.30
CA VAL A 13 1.70 -5.28 1.39
C VAL A 13 2.24 -4.89 0.02
N ARG A 14 1.51 -5.23 -1.05
CA ARG A 14 1.77 -4.74 -2.41
C ARG A 14 0.79 -3.62 -2.73
N LEU A 15 1.30 -2.43 -3.01
CA LEU A 15 0.48 -1.29 -3.43
C LEU A 15 0.40 -1.25 -4.97
N ASN A 16 -0.78 -0.96 -5.51
CA ASN A 16 -0.95 -0.73 -6.95
C ASN A 16 -0.62 0.72 -7.28
N LEU A 17 0.29 0.94 -8.23
CA LEU A 17 0.70 2.27 -8.72
C LEU A 17 0.11 2.62 -10.09
N GLY A 18 -0.66 1.72 -10.71
CA GLY A 18 -1.34 1.93 -11.99
C GLY A 18 -2.57 2.82 -11.85
N CYS A 19 -2.36 4.08 -11.47
CA CYS A 19 -3.41 5.09 -11.29
C CYS A 19 -2.87 6.49 -11.65
N PRO A 20 -3.76 7.50 -11.82
CA PRO A 20 -3.34 8.88 -12.01
C PRO A 20 -2.49 9.39 -10.83
N VAL A 21 -1.55 10.28 -11.10
CA VAL A 21 -0.61 10.81 -10.09
C VAL A 21 -1.33 11.39 -8.86
N GLY A 22 -2.39 12.18 -9.06
CA GLY A 22 -3.15 12.77 -7.96
C GLY A 22 -3.87 11.74 -7.07
N THR A 23 -4.21 10.57 -7.61
CA THR A 23 -4.77 9.47 -6.81
C THR A 23 -3.69 8.85 -5.92
N LEU A 24 -2.49 8.64 -6.46
CA LEU A 24 -1.36 8.09 -5.69
C LEU A 24 -0.96 9.05 -4.56
N ASP A 25 -0.84 10.35 -4.85
CA ASP A 25 -0.47 11.36 -3.86
C ASP A 25 -1.43 11.37 -2.66
N GLN A 26 -2.74 11.37 -2.94
CA GLN A 26 -3.76 11.31 -1.89
C GLN A 26 -3.70 10.02 -1.07
N ALA A 27 -3.46 8.88 -1.73
CA ALA A 27 -3.35 7.59 -1.05
C ALA A 27 -2.14 7.55 -0.10
N LEU A 28 -0.99 8.10 -0.52
CA LEU A 28 0.21 8.16 0.31
C LEU A 28 0.00 9.02 1.56
N VAL A 29 -0.68 10.17 1.45
CA VAL A 29 -1.04 11.01 2.61
C VAL A 29 -1.93 10.25 3.60
N ARG A 30 -2.94 9.51 3.10
CA ARG A 30 -3.83 8.70 3.95
C ARG A 30 -3.08 7.59 4.68
N ILE A 31 -2.15 6.91 4.01
CA ILE A 31 -1.32 5.87 4.64
C ILE A 31 -0.46 6.48 5.74
N LYS A 32 0.18 7.63 5.48
CA LYS A 32 0.98 8.35 6.48
C LYS A 32 0.13 8.68 7.72
N GLN A 33 -1.04 9.27 7.53
CA GLN A 33 -1.94 9.64 8.63
C GLN A 33 -2.42 8.42 9.43
N ALA A 34 -2.70 7.29 8.78
CA ALA A 34 -3.18 6.09 9.46
C ALA A 34 -2.10 5.37 10.29
N LEU A 35 -0.83 5.62 10.02
CA LEU A 35 0.33 5.01 10.69
C LEU A 35 1.03 5.96 11.69
N SER A 36 0.52 7.20 11.81
CA SER A 36 1.03 8.21 12.74
C SER A 36 0.37 8.09 14.10
#